data_AF-A0A2K1JUV5-F1
#
_entry.id   AF-A0A2K1JUV5-F1
#
_cell.length_a   1.000
_cell.length_b   1.000
_cell.length_c   1.000
_cell.angle_alpha   90.00
_cell.angle_beta   90.00
_cell.angle_gamma   90.00
#
_symmetry.space_group_name_H-M   'P 1'
#
loop_
_entity.id
_entity.type
_entity.pdbx_description
1 polymer ?
#
loop_
_entity_poly.entity_id
_entity_poly.type
_entity_poly.pdbx_seq_one_letter_code
_entity_poly.pdbx_strand_id
1 'polypeptide(L)' 'MLRIAEFCSFLDRVGVVQLAEIDGPFVTLRLSGRFWHTRSMVLARVANYLQKRIPEIVEVQIEDESQLDDSAANF' A
#
# COMPACT_ATOMS: atom_id res chain seq x y z
N MET A 1 -13.13 0.48 14.14
CA MET A 1 -13.17 0.28 12.66
C MET A 1 -11.93 0.93 12.09
N LEU A 2 -10.85 0.15 11.88
CA LEU A 2 -9.60 0.68 11.31
C LEU A 2 -9.89 1.12 9.87
N ARG A 3 -9.93 2.43 9.64
CA ARG A 3 -10.15 3.04 8.32
C ARG A 3 -8.79 3.02 7.60
N ILE A 4 -8.54 1.96 6.83
CA ILE A 4 -7.29 1.76 6.07
C ILE A 4 -7.26 2.67 4.82
N ALA A 5 -8.39 3.30 4.48
CA ALA A 5 -8.49 4.33 3.45
C ALA A 5 -8.21 5.71 4.06
N GLU A 6 -6.96 6.15 4.07
CA GLU A 6 -6.46 7.54 4.12
C GLU A 6 -5.03 7.56 4.67
N PHE A 7 -4.04 7.11 3.88
CA PHE A 7 -2.62 7.22 4.28
C PHE A 7 -1.83 8.28 3.50
N CYS A 8 -2.48 9.06 2.62
CA CYS A 8 -1.81 10.10 1.83
C CYS A 8 -2.35 11.50 2.15
N SER A 9 -2.16 11.97 3.39
CA SER A 9 -2.54 13.32 3.85
C SER A 9 -1.41 14.35 3.72
N PHE A 10 -0.68 14.41 2.59
CA PHE A 10 0.23 15.56 2.44
C PHE A 10 0.53 16.10 1.04
N LEU A 11 0.32 15.39 -0.07
CA LEU A 11 0.76 15.93 -1.37
C LEU A 11 -0.26 15.66 -2.47
N ASP A 12 -0.54 16.72 -3.21
CA ASP A 12 -1.42 16.89 -4.38
C ASP A 12 -1.13 15.92 -5.56
N ARG A 13 -1.19 14.60 -5.31
CA ARG A 13 -1.50 13.52 -6.28
C ARG A 13 -2.16 12.36 -5.52
N VAL A 14 -3.36 11.97 -5.94
CA VAL A 14 -4.25 11.02 -5.24
C VAL A 14 -3.82 9.57 -5.49
N GLY A 15 -2.65 9.17 -5.02
CA GLY A 15 -2.29 7.75 -4.92
C GLY A 15 -3.18 7.08 -3.85
N VAL A 16 -3.81 5.96 -4.19
CA VAL A 16 -4.74 5.24 -3.30
C VAL A 16 -4.13 3.89 -2.93
N VAL A 17 -4.14 3.58 -1.63
CA VAL A 17 -3.79 2.27 -1.08
C VAL A 17 -5.08 1.64 -0.57
N GLN A 18 -5.46 0.50 -1.13
CA GLN A 18 -6.66 -0.23 -0.74
C GLN A 18 -6.27 -1.58 -0.15
N LEU A 19 -7.06 -2.05 0.80
CA LEU A 19 -6.96 -3.41 1.31
C LEU A 19 -7.67 -4.34 0.31
N ALA A 20 -6.95 -5.31 -0.25
CA ALA A 20 -7.53 -6.32 -1.13
C ALA A 20 -7.98 -7.53 -0.32
N GLU A 21 -7.11 -8.06 0.54
CA GLU A 21 -7.37 -9.27 1.32
C GLU A 21 -6.58 -9.28 2.64
N ILE A 22 -7.13 -9.98 3.65
CA ILE A 22 -6.44 -10.31 4.89
C ILE A 22 -6.63 -11.81 5.12
N ASP A 23 -5.53 -12.55 5.19
CA ASP A 23 -5.50 -13.95 5.58
C ASP A 23 -4.56 -14.12 6.78
N GLY A 24 -5.14 -14.10 7.98
CA GLY A 24 -4.38 -14.19 9.23
C GLY A 24 -3.26 -13.14 9.32
N PRO A 25 -1.98 -13.56 9.40
CA PRO A 25 -0.84 -12.64 9.50
C PRO A 25 -0.42 -12.02 8.15
N PHE A 26 -1.08 -12.36 7.04
CA PHE A 26 -0.78 -11.88 5.69
C PHE A 26 -1.79 -10.82 5.25
N VAL A 27 -1.28 -9.71 4.72
CA VAL A 27 -2.10 -8.61 4.20
C VAL A 27 -1.76 -8.35 2.74
N THR A 28 -2.77 -8.42 1.88
CA THR A 28 -2.64 -8.08 0.47
C THR A 28 -3.22 -6.70 0.22
N LEU A 29 -2.41 -5.81 -0.35
CA LEU A 29 -2.78 -4.44 -0.69
C LEU A 29 -2.91 -4.27 -2.20
N ARG A 30 -3.66 -3.25 -2.59
CA ARG A 30 -3.76 -2.77 -3.96
C ARG A 30 -3.34 -1.30 -4.02
N LEU A 31 -2.39 -1.00 -4.90
CA LEU A 31 -1.94 0.36 -5.17
C LEU A 31 -2.59 0.86 -6.46
N SER A 32 -3.07 2.10 -6.45
CA SER A 32 -3.69 2.71 -7.62
C SER A 32 -3.43 4.21 -7.66
N GLY A 33 -3.55 4.81 -8.85
CA GLY A 33 -3.25 6.23 -9.04
C GLY A 33 -1.76 6.53 -9.02
N ARG A 34 -1.44 7.82 -8.87
CA ARG A 34 -0.08 8.35 -9.05
C ARG A 34 0.53 8.75 -7.71
N PHE A 35 1.64 8.13 -7.38
CA PHE A 35 2.44 8.46 -6.20
C PHE A 35 3.62 9.37 -6.57
N TRP A 36 4.05 10.21 -5.62
CA TRP A 36 5.28 11.00 -5.76
C TRP A 36 6.54 10.18 -5.45
N HIS A 37 6.39 9.19 -4.58
CA HIS A 37 7.43 8.22 -4.27
C HIS A 37 7.28 7.00 -5.19
N THR A 38 8.37 6.26 -5.36
CA THR A 38 8.32 4.95 -6.02
C THR A 38 7.36 4.03 -5.26
N ARG A 39 6.55 3.26 -5.98
CA ARG A 39 5.52 2.42 -5.34
C ARG A 39 6.10 1.37 -4.40
N SER A 40 7.32 0.90 -4.65
CA SER A 40 8.06 0.04 -3.71
C SER A 40 8.35 0.74 -2.37
N MET A 41 8.68 2.03 -2.39
CA MET A 41 8.88 2.83 -1.17
C MET A 41 7.54 3.04 -0.44
N VAL A 42 6.45 3.24 -1.18
CA VAL A 42 5.10 3.36 -0.60
C VAL A 42 4.71 2.06 0.11
N LEU A 43 4.87 0.90 -0.55
CA LEU A 43 4.59 -0.40 0.03
C LEU A 43 5.41 -0.64 1.30
N ALA A 44 6.72 -0.38 1.27
CA ALA A 44 7.58 -0.53 2.44
C ALA A 44 7.14 0.36 3.63
N ARG A 45 6.69 1.60 3.36
CA ARG A 45 6.20 2.50 4.41
C ARG A 45 4.87 2.03 5.01
N VAL A 46 3.95 1.57 4.16
CA VAL A 46 2.66 1.04 4.63
C VAL A 46 2.88 -0.25 5.42
N ALA A 47 3.74 -1.16 4.95
CA ALA A 47 4.10 -2.38 5.66
C ALA A 47 4.68 -2.07 7.05
N ASN A 48 5.65 -1.16 7.13
CA ASN A 48 6.21 -0.71 8.40
C ASN A 48 5.16 -0.08 9.33
N TYR A 49 4.21 0.67 8.78
CA TYR A 49 3.13 1.26 9.57
C TYR A 49 2.20 0.20 10.13
N LEU A 50 1.78 -0.76 9.31
CA LEU A 50 0.90 -1.86 9.69
C LEU A 50 1.55 -2.73 10.77
N GLN A 51 2.81 -3.15 10.59
CA GLN A 51 3.54 -3.96 11.58
C GLN A 51 3.73 -3.23 12.92
N LYS A 52 3.97 -1.91 12.90
CA LYS A 52 4.06 -1.11 14.14
C LYS A 52 2.73 -1.01 14.89
N ARG A 53 1.62 -1.05 14.18
CA ARG A 53 0.27 -0.94 14.76
C ARG A 53 -0.30 -2.30 15.15
N ILE A 54 0.02 -3.33 14.39
CA ILE A 54 -0.49 -4.69 14.53
C ILE A 54 0.72 -5.63 14.38
N PRO A 55 1.42 -5.93 15.48
CA PRO A 55 2.65 -6.74 15.44
C PRO A 55 2.41 -8.21 15.02
N GLU A 56 1.15 -8.65 14.94
CA GLU A 56 0.76 -9.97 14.42
C GLU A 56 0.86 -10.07 12.89
N ILE A 57 0.89 -8.94 12.17
CA ILE A 57 1.11 -8.94 10.72
C ILE A 57 2.56 -9.29 10.46
N VAL A 58 2.78 -10.41 9.78
CA VAL A 58 4.10 -10.91 9.42
C VAL A 58 4.52 -10.33 8.07
N GLU A 59 3.60 -10.31 7.10
CA GLU A 59 3.92 -9.98 5.72
C GLU A 59 2.83 -9.12 5.08
N VAL A 60 3.28 -8.16 4.28
CA VAL A 60 2.43 -7.26 3.50
C VAL A 60 2.89 -7.32 2.05
N GLN A 61 2.00 -7.78 1.18
CA GLN A 61 2.26 -7.99 -0.23
C GLN A 61 1.33 -7.14 -1.10
N ILE A 62 1.68 -7.04 -2.38
CA ILE A 62 0.85 -6.39 -3.39
C ILE A 62 0.03 -7.46 -4.14
N GLU A 63 -1.21 -7.13 -4.51
CA GLU A 63 -2.09 -8.01 -5.28
C GLU A 63 -1.46 -8.43 -6.62
N ASP A 64 -0.76 -7.49 -7.27
CA ASP A 64 -0.09 -7.73 -8.55
C ASP A 64 1.24 -6.94 -8.60
N GLU A 65 2.34 -7.63 -8.88
CA GLU A 65 3.69 -7.03 -8.95
C GLU A 65 3.80 -5.93 -10.00
N SER A 66 3.00 -5.98 -11.08
CA SER A 66 2.95 -4.92 -12.10
C SER A 66 2.49 -3.58 -11.52
N GLN A 67 1.76 -3.60 -10.39
CA GLN A 67 1.39 -2.38 -9.68
C GLN A 67 2.60 -1.67 -9.07
N LEU A 68 3.77 -2.31 -8.95
CA LEU A 68 5.00 -1.66 -8.50
C LEU A 68 5.75 -0.97 -9.65
N ASP A 69 5.33 -1.13 -10.89
CA ASP A 69 5.95 -0.47 -12.04
C ASP A 69 5.49 1.00 -12.13
N ASP A 70 6.42 1.92 -11.85
CA ASP A 70 6.23 3.37 -11.90
C ASP A 70 6.24 3.95 -13.35
N SER A 71 6.19 3.11 -14.38
CA SER A 71 6.12 3.55 -15.78
C SER A 71 4.81 4.23 -16.14
N ALA A 72 4.87 5.17 -17.10
CA ALA A 72 3.73 5.98 -17.55
C ALA A 72 2.50 5.14 -17.98
N ALA A 73 2.73 3.91 -18.42
CA ALA A 73 1.71 2.98 -18.89
C ALA A 73 0.83 2.37 -17.78
N ASN A 74 1.25 2.47 -16.51
CA ASN A 74 0.56 1.88 -15.35
C ASN A 74 -0.09 2.94 -14.44
N PHE A 75 -0.46 4.10 -15.01
CA PHE A 75 -1.17 5.18 -14.31
C PHE A 75 -2.55 5.45 -14.89
#